data_AF-A0A7X4E1N4-F1
#
_entry.id   AF-A0A7X4E1N4-F1
#
_cell.length_a   1.000
_cell.length_b   1.000
_cell.length_c   1.000
_cell.angle_alpha   90.00
_cell.angle_beta   90.00
_cell.angle_gamma   90.00
#
_symmetry.space_group_name_H-M   'P 1'
#
loop_
_entity.id
_entity.type
_entity.pdbx_description
1 polymer ?
#
loop_
_entity_poly.entity_id
_entity_poly.type
_entity_poly.pdbx_seq_one_letter_code
_entity_poly.pdbx_strand_id
1 'polypeptide(L)'
;MGPDGTPVPSPTEPFDAPEPELGSQTMLVNVGPQHPATHGVLRLVVELDGETVVSVVPRLGYLHSSFEKLGEYRTWNQIVTLTDRMDYLAPLIYNCAYVMAVE
;
A
#
# COMPACT_ATOMS: atom_id res chain seq x y z
N MET A 1 18.62 7.73 -14.39
CA MET A 1 19.96 7.26 -13.98
C MET A 1 20.38 8.09 -12.78
N GLY A 2 20.79 7.45 -11.68
CA GLY A 2 21.18 8.15 -10.46
C GLY A 2 22.52 8.85 -10.64
N PRO A 3 22.91 9.72 -9.70
CA PRO A 3 24.25 10.33 -9.68
C PRO A 3 25.39 9.29 -9.66
N ASP A 4 25.09 8.05 -9.27
CA ASP A 4 26.04 6.95 -9.12
C ASP A 4 26.05 5.97 -10.32
N GLY A 5 25.34 6.30 -11.41
CA GLY A 5 25.22 5.45 -12.60
C GLY A 5 24.31 4.23 -12.41
N THR A 6 23.78 4.02 -11.21
CA THR A 6 22.77 3.00 -10.93
C THR A 6 21.44 3.36 -11.62
N PRO A 7 20.68 2.36 -12.10
CA PRO A 7 19.31 2.58 -12.51
C PRO A 7 18.55 3.21 -11.35
N VAL A 8 17.91 4.36 -11.58
CA VAL A 8 16.95 4.88 -10.58
C VAL A 8 15.80 3.90 -10.62
N PRO A 9 15.42 3.29 -9.49
CA PRO A 9 14.38 2.27 -9.50
C PRO A 9 13.13 2.88 -10.11
N SER A 10 12.68 2.27 -11.20
CA SER A 10 11.44 2.68 -11.84
C SER A 10 10.28 2.44 -10.87
N PRO A 11 9.19 3.22 -10.89
CA PRO A 11 8.00 2.93 -10.07
C PRO A 11 7.43 1.52 -10.30
N THR A 12 7.80 0.92 -11.43
CA THR A 12 7.46 -0.44 -11.85
C THR A 12 8.37 -1.50 -11.23
N GLU A 13 9.61 -1.20 -10.88
CA GLU A 13 10.54 -2.17 -10.32
C GLU A 13 10.28 -2.40 -8.81
N PRO A 14 10.39 -3.64 -8.34
CA PRO A 14 10.44 -3.91 -6.91
C PRO A 14 11.67 -3.22 -6.32
N PHE A 15 11.52 -2.54 -5.18
CA PHE A 15 12.61 -1.79 -4.54
C PHE A 15 13.60 -2.76 -3.86
N ASP A 16 13.27 -4.05 -3.81
CA ASP A 16 14.02 -5.09 -3.10
C ASP A 16 13.60 -6.52 -3.51
N ALA A 17 13.17 -6.74 -4.77
CA ALA A 17 12.97 -8.13 -5.21
C ALA A 17 14.35 -8.71 -5.54
N PRO A 18 14.71 -9.89 -5.02
CA PRO A 18 15.90 -10.58 -5.45
C PRO A 18 15.83 -10.75 -6.98
N GLU A 19 16.91 -10.40 -7.67
CA GLU A 19 17.01 -10.69 -9.10
C GLU A 19 16.82 -12.20 -9.28
N PRO A 20 15.95 -12.64 -10.20
CA PRO A 20 15.71 -14.06 -10.39
C PRO A 20 17.04 -14.73 -10.77
N GLU A 21 17.47 -15.72 -9.99
CA GLU A 21 18.66 -16.50 -10.29
C GLU A 21 18.48 -17.15 -11.66
N LEU A 22 19.45 -16.95 -12.57
CA LEU A 22 19.47 -17.53 -13.91
C LEU A 22 19.46 -19.07 -13.81
N GLY A 23 18.25 -19.65 -13.84
CA GLY A 23 18.02 -21.09 -13.65
C GLY A 23 16.72 -21.42 -12.90
N SER A 24 16.08 -20.46 -12.20
CA SER A 24 14.78 -20.69 -11.56
C SER A 24 13.65 -20.70 -12.61
N GLN A 25 12.71 -21.64 -12.47
CA GLN A 25 11.46 -21.66 -13.25
C GLN A 25 10.39 -20.75 -12.62
N THR A 26 10.80 -19.75 -11.82
CA THR A 26 9.87 -18.87 -11.13
C THR A 26 9.42 -17.73 -12.04
N MET A 27 8.12 -17.40 -11.98
CA MET A 27 7.47 -16.36 -12.76
C MET A 27 7.13 -15.18 -11.87
N LEU A 28 7.55 -13.97 -12.27
CA LEU A 28 7.10 -12.73 -11.65
C LEU A 28 5.83 -12.23 -12.32
N VAL A 29 4.73 -12.17 -11.55
CA VAL A 29 3.42 -11.69 -11.99
C VAL A 29 3.05 -10.43 -11.22
N ASN A 30 2.69 -9.39 -11.96
CA ASN A 30 2.22 -8.13 -11.39
C ASN A 30 0.69 -8.08 -11.38
N VAL A 31 0.09 -8.27 -10.21
CA VAL A 31 -1.34 -8.06 -10.00
C VAL A 31 -1.54 -6.58 -9.68
N GLY A 32 -1.98 -5.82 -10.69
CA GLY A 32 -2.07 -4.37 -10.62
C GLY A 32 -3.32 -3.83 -9.88
N PRO A 33 -3.38 -2.51 -9.60
CA PRO A 33 -4.48 -1.86 -8.87
C PRO A 33 -5.84 -1.91 -9.56
N GLN A 34 -5.88 -2.25 -10.85
CA GLN A 34 -7.11 -2.39 -11.63
C GLN A 34 -7.69 -3.81 -11.56
N HIS A 35 -6.97 -4.75 -10.94
CA HIS A 35 -7.38 -6.13 -10.91
C HIS A 35 -8.61 -6.31 -10.00
N PRO A 36 -9.69 -6.97 -10.43
CA PRO A 36 -10.94 -7.04 -9.64
C PRO A 36 -10.78 -7.80 -8.31
N ALA A 37 -9.75 -8.63 -8.17
CA ALA A 37 -9.45 -9.33 -6.91
C ALA A 37 -8.72 -8.44 -5.88
N THR A 38 -8.28 -7.24 -6.25
CA THR A 38 -7.68 -6.30 -5.30
C THR A 38 -8.82 -5.47 -4.70
N HIS A 39 -9.26 -5.81 -3.48
CA HIS A 39 -10.32 -5.11 -2.75
C HIS A 39 -9.90 -3.66 -2.41
N GLY A 40 -10.02 -2.76 -3.38
CA GLY A 40 -9.49 -1.40 -3.33
C GLY A 40 -8.31 -1.23 -4.28
N VAL A 41 -7.38 -0.34 -3.96
CA VAL A 41 -6.22 -0.03 -4.80
C VAL A 41 -4.95 -0.64 -4.21
N LEU A 42 -4.71 -1.90 -4.55
CA LEU A 42 -3.55 -2.67 -4.09
C LEU A 42 -2.80 -3.22 -5.30
N ARG A 43 -1.47 -3.14 -5.28
CA ARG A 43 -0.62 -3.83 -6.26
C ARG A 43 0.17 -4.91 -5.55
N LEU A 44 0.15 -6.12 -6.08
CA LEU A 44 0.93 -7.24 -5.57
C LEU A 44 1.90 -7.69 -6.66
N VAL A 45 3.19 -7.65 -6.37
CA VAL A 45 4.20 -8.32 -7.20
C VAL A 45 4.40 -9.70 -6.60
N VAL A 46 3.98 -10.73 -7.33
CA VAL A 46 3.93 -12.11 -6.87
C VAL A 46 4.97 -12.92 -7.64
N GLU A 47 5.80 -13.66 -6.91
CA GLU A 47 6.68 -14.67 -7.46
C GLU A 47 6.02 -16.04 -7.34
N LEU A 48 5.85 -16.71 -8.48
CA LEU A 48 5.17 -17.98 -8.60
C LEU A 48 6.13 -19.08 -9.06
N ASP A 49 6.08 -20.24 -8.40
CA ASP A 49 6.60 -21.50 -8.93
C ASP A 49 5.40 -22.35 -9.36
N GLY A 50 5.05 -22.26 -10.65
CA GLY A 50 3.80 -22.83 -11.17
C GLY A 50 2.56 -22.22 -10.51
N GLU A 51 1.84 -23.03 -9.71
CA GLU A 51 0.65 -22.61 -8.95
C GLU A 51 0.97 -22.21 -7.50
N THR A 52 2.23 -22.37 -7.06
CA THR A 52 2.66 -22.09 -5.69
C THR A 52 3.22 -20.68 -5.58
N VAL A 53 2.78 -19.94 -4.57
CA VAL A 53 3.33 -18.62 -4.25
C VAL A 53 4.62 -18.79 -3.45
N VAL A 54 5.73 -18.30 -4.00
CA VAL A 54 7.04 -18.30 -3.32
C VAL A 54 7.18 -17.04 -2.47
N SER A 55 6.90 -15.88 -3.07
CA SER A 55 7.02 -14.59 -2.40
C SER A 55 5.99 -13.60 -2.93
N VAL A 56 5.59 -12.63 -2.09
CA VAL A 56 4.69 -11.53 -2.47
C VAL A 56 5.20 -10.24 -1.87
N VAL A 57 5.36 -9.23 -2.72
CA VAL A 57 5.69 -7.86 -2.30
C VAL A 57 4.44 -6.99 -2.50
N PRO A 58 3.71 -6.64 -1.42
CA PRO A 58 2.59 -5.72 -1.50
C PRO A 58 3.09 -4.28 -1.63
N ARG A 59 2.58 -3.57 -2.64
CA ARG A 59 2.80 -2.14 -2.83
C ARG A 59 1.56 -1.39 -2.36
N LEU A 60 1.72 -0.72 -1.21
CA LEU A 60 0.71 0.08 -0.54
C LEU A 60 0.86 1.57 -0.90
N GLY A 61 -0.10 2.40 -0.48
CA GLY A 61 0.00 3.86 -0.55
C GLY A 61 -0.72 4.52 -1.73
N TYR A 62 -1.35 3.76 -2.63
CA TYR A 62 -2.16 4.32 -3.72
C TYR A 62 -3.35 5.18 -3.25
N LEU A 63 -3.80 4.99 -2.01
CA LEU A 63 -4.86 5.78 -1.37
C LEU A 63 -4.32 6.65 -0.23
N HIS A 64 -3.02 6.92 -0.16
CA HIS A 64 -2.47 7.78 0.88
C HIS A 64 -3.00 9.22 0.72
N SER A 65 -3.79 9.67 1.69
CA SER A 65 -4.47 10.98 1.67
C SER A 65 -3.97 11.93 2.76
N SER A 66 -2.86 11.59 3.42
CA SER A 66 -2.21 12.40 4.47
C SER A 66 -3.15 12.87 5.58
N PHE A 67 -3.97 11.97 6.13
CA PHE A 67 -4.92 12.29 7.20
C PHE A 67 -4.27 12.91 8.44
N GLU A 68 -3.09 12.43 8.82
CA GLU A 68 -2.33 12.97 9.97
C GLU A 68 -1.95 14.44 9.74
N LYS A 69 -1.40 14.74 8.56
CA LYS A 69 -1.05 16.12 8.18
C LYS A 69 -2.28 17.02 8.11
N LEU A 70 -3.39 16.49 7.60
CA LEU A 70 -4.68 17.18 7.55
C LEU A 70 -5.26 17.42 8.96
N GLY A 71 -4.93 16.57 9.93
CA GLY A 71 -5.27 16.72 11.33
C GLY A 71 -4.57 17.90 11.98
N GLU A 72 -3.29 18.16 11.66
CA GLU A 72 -2.52 19.29 12.21
C GLU A 72 -3.16 20.66 11.92
N TYR A 73 -3.88 20.80 10.79
CA TYR A 73 -4.52 22.05 10.38
C TYR A 73 -6.01 22.13 10.75
N ARG A 74 -6.57 21.14 11.44
CA ARG A 74 -7.99 21.07 11.79
C ARG A 74 -8.21 21.16 13.30
N THR A 75 -9.35 21.71 13.67
CA THR A 75 -9.80 21.69 15.07
C THR A 75 -10.29 20.29 15.46
N TRP A 76 -10.27 19.97 16.76
CA TRP A 76 -10.61 18.64 17.28
C TRP A 76 -11.94 18.09 16.75
N ASN A 77 -12.98 18.92 16.67
CA ASN A 77 -14.30 18.50 16.16
C ASN A 77 -14.32 18.26 14.65
N GLN A 78 -13.45 18.92 13.88
CA GLN A 78 -13.40 18.75 12.42
C GLN A 78 -12.75 17.43 12.00
N ILE A 79 -11.89 16.86 12.85
CA ILE A 79 -11.19 15.60 12.58
C ILE A 79 -12.12 14.39 12.65
N VAL A 80 -13.23 14.46 13.39
CA VAL A 80 -14.22 13.36 13.48
C VAL A 80 -14.73 12.92 12.09
N THR A 81 -14.88 13.87 11.16
CA THR A 81 -15.32 13.55 9.78
C THR A 81 -14.21 12.94 8.90
N LEU A 82 -12.94 13.03 9.34
CA LEU A 82 -11.80 12.38 8.70
C LEU A 82 -11.63 10.95 9.21
N THR A 83 -11.91 10.69 10.49
CA THR A 83 -11.80 9.35 11.08
C THR A 83 -12.83 8.38 10.49
N ASP A 84 -14.01 8.86 10.08
CA ASP A 84 -14.99 8.11 9.28
C ASP A 84 -14.41 7.54 7.97
N ARG A 85 -13.38 8.19 7.41
CA ARG A 85 -12.77 7.80 6.12
C ARG A 85 -11.57 6.87 6.28
N MET A 86 -11.13 6.60 7.50
CA MET A 86 -10.02 5.69 7.76
C MET A 86 -10.44 4.23 7.58
N ASP A 87 -11.64 3.88 8.04
CA ASP A 87 -12.27 2.59 7.79
C ASP A 87 -13.67 2.82 7.21
N TYR A 88 -13.81 2.49 5.93
CA TYR A 88 -15.05 2.66 5.20
C TYR A 88 -16.12 1.61 5.55
N LEU A 89 -15.77 0.51 6.24
CA LEU A 89 -16.71 -0.52 6.70
C LEU A 89 -17.21 -0.25 8.12
N ALA A 90 -16.34 0.23 9.01
CA ALA A 90 -16.66 0.43 10.43
C ALA A 90 -16.25 1.82 10.96
N PRO A 91 -16.84 2.91 10.44
CA PRO A 91 -16.43 4.28 10.79
C PRO A 91 -16.64 4.64 12.26
N LEU A 92 -17.72 4.13 12.88
CA LEU A 92 -18.07 4.47 14.27
C LEU A 92 -17.01 4.04 15.29
N ILE A 93 -16.33 2.91 15.05
CA ILE A 93 -15.29 2.41 15.96
C ILE A 93 -14.09 3.37 15.95
N TYR A 94 -13.73 3.89 14.78
CA TYR A 94 -12.64 4.86 14.64
C TYR A 94 -12.98 6.21 15.24
N ASN A 95 -14.23 6.67 15.13
CA ASN A 95 -14.67 7.89 15.82
C ASN A 95 -14.59 7.73 17.33
N CYS A 96 -15.07 6.61 17.87
CA CYS A 96 -14.93 6.33 19.31
C CYS A 96 -13.48 6.30 19.75
N ALA A 97 -12.59 5.63 19.00
CA ALA A 97 -11.17 5.57 19.31
C ALA A 97 -10.52 6.97 19.32
N TYR A 98 -10.90 7.84 18.37
CA TYR A 98 -10.42 9.21 18.32
C TYR A 98 -10.92 10.06 19.50
N VAL A 99 -12.22 10.02 19.79
CA VAL A 99 -12.81 10.78 20.90
C VAL A 99 -12.23 10.35 22.24
N MET A 100 -12.08 9.04 22.49
CA MET A 100 -11.43 8.52 23.69
C MET A 100 -9.96 8.92 23.84
N ALA A 101 -9.28 9.29 22.75
CA ALA A 101 -7.92 9.81 22.81
C ALA A 101 -7.86 11.32 23.08
N VAL A 102 -8.95 12.05 22.84
CA VAL A 102 -9.06 13.51 23.05
C VAL A 102 -9.65 13.83 24.43
N GLU A 103 -10.62 13.04 24.90
CA GLU A 103 -11.26 13.16 26.22
C GLU A 103 -10.34 12.77 27.39
#